data_AF-A0A6A5SWC4-F1
#
_entry.id   AF-A0A6A5SWC4-F1
#
_cell.length_a   1.000
_cell.length_b   1.000
_cell.length_c   1.000
_cell.angle_alpha   90.00
_cell.angle_beta   90.00
_cell.angle_gamma   90.00
#
_symmetry.space_group_name_H-M   'P 1'
#
loop_
_entity.id
_entity.type
_entity.pdbx_description
1 polymer ?
#
loop_
_entity_poly.entity_id
_entity_poly.type
_entity_poly.pdbx_seq_one_letter_code
_entity_poly.pdbx_strand_id
1 'polypeptide(L)'
;MFFSRLVVLLAGAGLFVQGDAIESKNVVKRAIRPNPSNGHWVDAWATMPQLTEPANLPPAPFNQSGAVFVNSTIRQTLYMTTDARQIRLKFSNVFGGSNLPITAVTVALPLNQTAGIHEIQAKTVLKVTFSGKDAISVPNGALAVSDPLNFPIKAQQIITVTVYLATGQTTNSITSHPGSRTTSWFQFGNAVNAASIAVTDATTQSAAHWYFLSSIEAWVPPRTGSLLIVGDSITDGRGSTTNANNRWPDLLLARLQQSGSTNSISVGNLAAGGNRILADGLGPNAFGRIDRDVLAHPGVKYAMLFEGVNDIGTADTTPSAQSALYASLTQAFTQIVTLIHAHGIPVFAATITPFSAPANVTIQPYSNAEREKTRQRVNTWIRESGVFDSVVDFDKLLADPNIPSQLNPIYDSGDYLHPSVKGYQLIADKFPVGIFGEWADGADEFSWGQ
;
A
#
# COMPACT_ATOMS: atom_id res chain seq x y z
N MET A 1 35.80 -77.16 -56.58
CA MET A 1 37.27 -77.29 -56.79
C MET A 1 37.91 -75.95 -56.44
N PHE A 2 38.91 -76.01 -55.56
CA PHE A 2 39.96 -75.02 -55.27
C PHE A 2 39.62 -73.63 -54.70
N PHE A 3 39.99 -73.51 -53.42
CA PHE A 3 40.40 -72.35 -52.64
C PHE A 3 40.98 -71.16 -53.42
N SER A 4 40.64 -69.95 -52.96
CA SER A 4 41.69 -68.94 -52.70
C SER A 4 41.27 -68.02 -51.57
N ARG A 5 42.14 -67.91 -50.55
CA ARG A 5 42.02 -67.04 -49.38
C ARG A 5 42.53 -65.65 -49.78
N LEU A 6 41.74 -64.60 -49.54
CA LEU A 6 42.22 -63.23 -49.51
C LEU A 6 42.06 -62.71 -48.08
N VAL A 7 43.18 -62.51 -47.40
CA VAL A 7 43.26 -61.84 -46.09
C VAL A 7 43.38 -60.35 -46.37
N VAL A 8 42.39 -59.57 -45.96
CA VAL A 8 42.47 -58.10 -45.92
C VAL A 8 42.61 -57.70 -44.46
N LEU A 9 43.79 -57.16 -44.11
CA LEU A 9 44.06 -56.49 -42.84
C LEU A 9 43.37 -55.12 -42.87
N LEU A 10 42.30 -54.97 -42.08
CA LEU A 10 41.71 -53.67 -41.75
C LEU A 10 42.32 -53.20 -40.42
N ALA A 11 43.21 -52.22 -40.49
CA ALA A 11 43.69 -51.48 -39.32
C ALA A 11 42.59 -50.51 -38.87
N GLY A 12 41.90 -50.83 -37.78
CA GLY A 12 40.98 -49.92 -37.11
C GLY A 12 41.76 -48.89 -36.30
N ALA A 13 41.82 -47.65 -36.78
CA ALA A 13 42.25 -46.51 -35.97
C ALA A 13 41.14 -46.18 -34.96
N GLY A 14 41.36 -46.51 -33.69
CA GLY A 14 40.49 -46.08 -32.59
C GLY A 14 40.65 -44.59 -32.32
N LEU A 15 39.70 -43.77 -32.78
CA LEU A 15 39.53 -42.40 -32.34
C LEU A 15 38.91 -42.42 -30.94
N PHE A 16 39.74 -42.26 -29.90
CA PHE A 16 39.27 -41.94 -28.57
C PHE A 16 38.86 -40.46 -28.54
N VAL A 17 37.57 -40.19 -28.61
CA VAL A 17 37.02 -38.88 -28.23
C VAL A 17 37.04 -38.83 -26.71
N GLN A 18 38.03 -38.14 -26.14
CA GLN A 18 37.95 -37.71 -24.74
C GLN A 18 36.80 -36.71 -24.64
N GLY A 19 35.66 -37.16 -24.12
CA GLY A 19 34.61 -36.27 -23.68
C GLY A 19 35.13 -35.52 -22.46
N ASP A 20 35.40 -34.22 -22.60
CA ASP A 20 35.62 -33.36 -21.45
C ASP A 20 34.38 -33.42 -20.56
N ALA A 21 34.55 -33.95 -19.35
CA ALA A 21 33.53 -33.86 -18.32
C ALA A 21 33.29 -32.37 -18.06
N ILE A 22 32.10 -31.88 -18.40
CA ILE A 22 31.67 -30.55 -18.01
C ILE A 22 31.62 -30.56 -16.48
N GLU A 23 32.66 -30.00 -15.85
CA GLU A 23 32.65 -29.67 -14.44
C GLU A 23 31.44 -28.76 -14.19
N SER A 24 30.38 -29.31 -13.60
CA SER A 24 29.27 -28.52 -13.11
C SER A 24 29.83 -27.61 -12.02
N LYS A 25 30.17 -26.37 -12.37
CA LYS A 25 30.47 -25.35 -11.37
C LYS A 25 29.29 -25.32 -10.43
N ASN A 26 29.50 -25.77 -9.19
CA ASN A 26 28.53 -25.66 -8.12
C ASN A 26 28.11 -24.19 -8.04
N VAL A 27 26.94 -23.86 -8.60
CA VAL A 27 26.35 -22.54 -8.47
C VAL A 27 25.99 -22.41 -7.00
N VAL A 28 26.88 -21.81 -6.21
CA VAL A 28 26.60 -21.47 -4.83
C VAL A 28 25.47 -20.44 -4.87
N LYS A 29 24.22 -20.89 -4.77
CA LYS A 29 23.07 -20.01 -4.56
C LYS A 29 23.34 -19.21 -3.29
N ARG A 30 23.60 -17.90 -3.42
CA ARG A 30 23.41 -16.96 -2.31
C ARG A 30 21.92 -16.95 -2.00
N ALA A 31 21.47 -17.88 -1.16
CA ALA A 31 20.08 -18.01 -0.77
C ALA A 31 19.97 -17.80 0.73
N ILE A 32 19.23 -16.76 1.12
CA ILE A 32 18.72 -16.66 2.48
C ILE A 32 17.69 -17.78 2.65
N ARG A 33 17.89 -18.61 3.68
CA ARG A 33 16.95 -19.69 3.99
C ARG A 33 15.67 -19.08 4.58
N PRO A 34 14.47 -19.47 4.10
CA PRO A 34 13.21 -19.04 4.69
C PRO A 34 13.13 -19.38 6.17
N ASN A 35 12.67 -18.44 6.99
CA ASN A 35 12.43 -18.64 8.42
C ASN A 35 11.15 -17.90 8.86
N PRO A 36 10.03 -18.63 9.09
CA PRO A 36 9.92 -20.10 9.19
C PRO A 36 10.07 -20.82 7.84
N SER A 37 10.33 -22.14 7.85
CA SER A 37 10.53 -22.92 6.62
C SER A 37 9.23 -23.08 5.80
N ASN A 38 8.07 -23.05 6.45
CA ASN A 38 6.74 -23.15 5.85
C ASN A 38 6.01 -21.81 5.84
N GLY A 39 6.74 -20.70 5.73
CA GLY A 39 6.13 -19.38 5.71
C GLY A 39 5.52 -18.99 4.35
N HIS A 40 4.97 -17.79 4.32
CA HIS A 40 4.53 -17.10 3.12
C HIS A 40 4.74 -15.59 3.26
N TRP A 41 4.58 -14.84 2.16
CA TRP A 41 4.68 -13.38 2.18
C TRP A 41 3.32 -12.75 2.50
N VAL A 42 3.34 -11.73 3.35
CA VAL A 42 2.20 -10.84 3.67
C VAL A 42 2.72 -9.41 3.68
N ASP A 43 1.92 -8.43 3.27
CA ASP A 43 2.29 -7.02 3.45
C ASP A 43 2.36 -6.65 4.94
N ALA A 44 3.54 -6.26 5.42
CA ALA A 44 3.75 -5.62 6.72
C ALA A 44 3.56 -4.10 6.65
N TRP A 45 3.48 -3.55 5.46
CA TRP A 45 3.10 -2.17 5.17
C TRP A 45 2.79 -2.09 3.68
N ALA A 46 1.76 -1.33 3.30
CA ALA A 46 1.44 -1.07 1.91
C ALA A 46 0.76 0.31 1.79
N THR A 47 0.94 0.95 0.65
CA THR A 47 0.33 2.25 0.32
C THR A 47 -0.12 2.26 -1.13
N MET A 48 -1.22 2.96 -1.44
CA MET A 48 -1.68 3.12 -2.82
C MET A 48 -0.69 3.96 -3.62
N PRO A 49 -0.10 3.44 -4.72
CA PRO A 49 0.69 4.26 -5.64
C PRO A 49 -0.20 5.30 -6.33
N GLN A 50 0.31 6.52 -6.48
CA GLN A 50 -0.32 7.63 -7.19
C GLN A 50 0.66 8.26 -8.19
N LEU A 51 0.11 8.81 -9.28
CA LEU A 51 0.85 9.79 -10.07
C LEU A 51 0.99 11.05 -9.22
N THR A 52 2.22 11.50 -9.01
CA THR A 52 2.47 12.70 -8.22
C THR A 52 1.96 13.93 -8.96
N GLU A 53 0.99 14.61 -8.36
CA GLU A 53 0.52 15.90 -8.87
C GLU A 53 1.64 16.96 -8.81
N PRO A 54 1.65 17.95 -9.71
CA PRO A 54 2.71 18.97 -9.74
C PRO A 54 2.95 19.67 -8.41
N ALA A 55 1.88 19.95 -7.63
CA ALA A 55 1.97 20.60 -6.32
C ALA A 55 2.52 19.70 -5.20
N ASN A 56 2.52 18.38 -5.43
CA ASN A 56 3.00 17.36 -4.49
C ASN A 56 4.34 16.75 -4.92
N LEU A 57 4.96 17.26 -5.98
CA LEU A 57 6.34 16.92 -6.34
C LEU A 57 7.30 17.31 -5.21
N PRO A 58 8.48 16.65 -5.10
CA PRO A 58 9.42 17.03 -4.07
C PRO A 58 9.80 18.51 -4.22
N PRO A 59 9.95 19.23 -3.10
CA PRO A 59 10.28 20.66 -3.14
C PRO A 59 11.63 20.91 -3.83
N ALA A 60 11.79 22.10 -4.41
CA ALA A 60 13.08 22.53 -4.93
C ALA A 60 14.16 22.44 -3.82
N PRO A 61 15.40 22.01 -4.13
CA PRO A 61 15.96 21.78 -5.47
C PRO A 61 15.81 20.34 -6.00
N PHE A 62 14.94 19.51 -5.42
CA PHE A 62 14.78 18.09 -5.79
C PHE A 62 13.84 17.84 -6.97
N ASN A 63 13.24 18.90 -7.51
CA ASN A 63 12.38 18.90 -8.68
C ASN A 63 12.79 20.03 -9.61
N GLN A 64 12.99 19.70 -10.89
CA GLN A 64 13.26 20.64 -11.97
C GLN A 64 12.51 20.21 -13.23
N SER A 65 12.39 21.09 -14.22
CA SER A 65 11.72 20.73 -15.48
C SER A 65 12.40 19.52 -16.13
N GLY A 66 11.63 18.46 -16.35
CA GLY A 66 12.09 17.22 -16.97
C GLY A 66 12.96 16.32 -16.10
N ALA A 67 13.20 16.63 -14.82
CA ALA A 67 13.95 15.74 -13.94
C ALA A 67 13.58 15.87 -12.45
N VAL A 68 13.55 14.73 -11.75
CA VAL A 68 13.22 14.66 -10.32
C VAL A 68 14.22 13.77 -9.59
N PHE A 69 14.65 14.21 -8.40
CA PHE A 69 15.61 13.52 -7.51
C PHE A 69 16.97 13.20 -8.16
N VAL A 70 17.51 14.13 -8.96
CA VAL A 70 18.87 14.00 -9.51
C VAL A 70 19.90 14.02 -8.38
N ASN A 71 20.83 13.06 -8.35
CA ASN A 71 21.85 12.92 -7.31
C ASN A 71 21.29 13.02 -5.88
N SER A 72 20.16 12.36 -5.60
CA SER A 72 19.39 12.59 -4.38
C SER A 72 19.24 11.33 -3.53
N THR A 73 19.46 11.49 -2.23
CA THR A 73 19.08 10.52 -1.21
C THR A 73 17.69 10.88 -0.66
N ILE A 74 16.81 9.89 -0.58
CA ILE A 74 15.44 9.97 -0.07
C ILE A 74 15.35 9.06 1.17
N ARG A 75 15.03 9.62 2.35
CA ARG A 75 14.87 8.87 3.60
C ARG A 75 13.42 8.92 4.07
N GLN A 76 12.83 7.75 4.26
CA GLN A 76 11.40 7.59 4.53
C GLN A 76 11.21 6.63 5.70
N THR A 77 10.30 6.93 6.62
CA THR A 77 9.92 6.02 7.71
C THR A 77 8.59 5.34 7.41
N LEU A 78 8.45 4.08 7.80
CA LEU A 78 7.28 3.24 7.56
C LEU A 78 6.85 2.55 8.86
N TYR A 79 5.54 2.45 9.09
CA TYR A 79 4.96 1.81 10.28
C TYR A 79 4.58 0.35 9.97
N MET A 80 5.27 -0.60 10.60
CA MET A 80 5.10 -2.03 10.35
C MET A 80 3.88 -2.57 11.09
N THR A 81 3.11 -3.42 10.42
CA THR A 81 1.82 -3.90 10.90
C THR A 81 1.83 -5.40 11.28
N THR A 82 2.97 -6.08 11.13
CA THR A 82 3.16 -7.46 11.59
C THR A 82 4.59 -7.76 12.03
N ASP A 83 4.73 -8.84 12.80
CA ASP A 83 6.01 -9.41 13.24
C ASP A 83 6.62 -10.29 12.15
N ALA A 84 7.93 -10.15 11.89
CA ALA A 84 8.65 -11.07 11.02
C ALA A 84 10.15 -11.08 11.28
N ARG A 85 10.82 -12.11 10.77
CA ARG A 85 12.30 -12.22 10.79
C ARG A 85 12.93 -11.79 9.48
N GLN A 86 12.15 -11.82 8.41
CA GLN A 86 12.60 -11.55 7.05
C GLN A 86 11.60 -10.67 6.33
N ILE A 87 12.12 -9.71 5.57
CA ILE A 87 11.33 -8.78 4.78
C ILE A 87 11.88 -8.68 3.36
N ARG A 88 11.08 -8.15 2.44
CA ARG A 88 11.51 -7.64 1.13
C ARG A 88 10.73 -6.37 0.78
N LEU A 89 11.30 -5.54 -0.07
CA LEU A 89 10.78 -4.22 -0.40
C LEU A 89 10.21 -4.22 -1.82
N LYS A 90 9.08 -3.52 -2.01
CA LYS A 90 8.46 -3.28 -3.33
C LYS A 90 8.52 -1.82 -3.72
N PHE A 91 9.20 -1.58 -4.84
CA PHE A 91 9.28 -0.27 -5.48
C PHE A 91 8.39 -0.25 -6.72
N SER A 92 7.66 0.84 -6.90
CA SER A 92 6.73 1.04 -8.00
C SER A 92 7.14 2.21 -8.89
N ASN A 93 7.13 1.96 -10.19
CA ASN A 93 7.25 2.96 -11.24
C ASN A 93 6.00 2.94 -12.15
N VAL A 94 4.85 2.51 -11.60
CA VAL A 94 3.62 2.26 -12.36
C VAL A 94 3.08 3.52 -13.07
N PHE A 95 3.36 4.71 -12.53
CA PHE A 95 3.01 6.01 -13.14
C PHE A 95 4.22 6.80 -13.64
N GLY A 96 5.42 6.23 -13.59
CA GLY A 96 6.64 6.95 -13.92
C GLY A 96 6.80 7.15 -15.42
N GLY A 97 6.94 8.38 -15.90
CA GLY A 97 7.14 8.69 -17.32
C GLY A 97 8.50 8.29 -17.90
N SER A 98 9.41 7.76 -17.09
CA SER A 98 10.74 7.25 -17.49
C SER A 98 11.13 6.10 -16.56
N ASN A 99 12.22 5.37 -16.85
CA ASN A 99 12.71 4.36 -15.93
C ASN A 99 13.09 5.01 -14.58
N LEU A 100 12.83 4.31 -13.47
CA LEU A 100 13.31 4.67 -12.13
C LEU A 100 14.70 4.05 -11.90
N PRO A 101 15.79 4.82 -11.85
CA PRO A 101 17.15 4.29 -11.74
C PRO A 101 17.62 4.24 -10.28
N ILE A 102 17.15 3.24 -9.55
CA ILE A 102 17.55 3.00 -8.15
C ILE A 102 19.04 2.61 -8.13
N THR A 103 19.87 3.44 -7.49
CA THR A 103 21.32 3.24 -7.44
C THR A 103 21.76 2.48 -6.19
N ALA A 104 21.14 2.77 -5.05
CA ALA A 104 21.40 2.06 -3.79
C ALA A 104 20.20 2.20 -2.85
N VAL A 105 19.97 1.19 -2.02
CA VAL A 105 18.92 1.18 -1.00
C VAL A 105 19.45 0.56 0.29
N THR A 106 19.05 1.13 1.43
CA THR A 106 19.27 0.55 2.76
C THR A 106 17.98 0.55 3.58
N VAL A 107 17.91 -0.37 4.53
CA VAL A 107 16.92 -0.39 5.61
C VAL A 107 17.64 -0.27 6.96
N ALA A 108 17.04 0.42 7.92
CA ALA A 108 17.56 0.58 9.27
C ALA A 108 16.42 0.80 10.27
N LEU A 109 16.72 0.70 11.56
CA LEU A 109 15.83 1.23 12.58
C LEU A 109 16.05 2.74 12.73
N PRO A 110 14.98 3.55 12.83
CA PRO A 110 15.09 4.96 13.16
C PRO A 110 15.61 5.14 14.59
N LEU A 111 16.16 6.32 14.89
CA LEU A 111 16.40 6.70 16.27
C LEU A 111 15.03 6.86 17.00
N ASN A 112 14.95 6.38 18.24
CA ASN A 112 13.79 6.57 19.14
C ASN A 112 12.42 6.09 18.63
N GLN A 113 12.35 5.18 17.64
CA GLN A 113 11.08 4.72 17.06
C GLN A 113 10.18 5.89 16.62
N THR A 114 10.76 6.95 16.06
CA THR A 114 10.04 8.17 15.69
C THR A 114 9.74 8.20 14.19
N ALA A 115 8.48 8.38 13.81
CA ALA A 115 8.11 8.57 12.41
C ALA A 115 8.57 9.96 11.92
N GLY A 116 8.97 10.04 10.66
CA GLY A 116 9.45 11.27 10.04
C GLY A 116 10.81 11.76 10.50
N ILE A 117 11.53 11.00 11.35
CA ILE A 117 12.85 11.39 11.81
C ILE A 117 13.90 11.23 10.71
N HIS A 118 14.90 12.12 10.70
CA HIS A 118 16.01 12.08 9.74
C HIS A 118 17.19 11.21 10.21
N GLU A 119 17.13 10.62 11.40
CA GLU A 119 18.20 9.87 12.05
C GLU A 119 17.91 8.37 12.10
N ILE A 120 18.97 7.57 11.96
CA ILE A 120 18.91 6.12 12.04
C ILE A 120 19.93 5.58 13.04
N GLN A 121 19.67 4.38 13.54
CA GLN A 121 20.63 3.61 14.33
C GLN A 121 21.66 2.99 13.37
N ALA A 122 22.83 3.62 13.23
CA ALA A 122 23.85 3.24 12.24
C ALA A 122 24.25 1.75 12.26
N LYS A 123 24.22 1.10 13.44
CA LYS A 123 24.55 -0.33 13.58
C LYS A 123 23.49 -1.29 13.00
N THR A 124 22.30 -0.78 12.67
CA THR A 124 21.18 -1.57 12.14
C THR A 124 21.05 -1.49 10.63
N VAL A 125 21.90 -0.70 9.96
CA VAL A 125 21.86 -0.49 8.52
C VAL A 125 22.14 -1.80 7.80
N LEU A 126 21.16 -2.27 7.03
CA LEU A 126 21.31 -3.36 6.09
C LEU A 126 21.10 -2.86 4.67
N LYS A 127 21.96 -3.35 3.77
CA LYS A 127 21.87 -3.08 2.35
C LYS A 127 20.76 -3.92 1.72
N VAL A 128 20.01 -3.30 0.81
CA VAL A 128 18.98 -3.95 0.01
C VAL A 128 19.53 -4.20 -1.40
N THR A 129 19.30 -5.40 -1.94
CA THR A 129 19.75 -5.80 -3.28
C THR A 129 18.59 -6.26 -4.14
N PHE A 130 18.81 -6.30 -5.44
CA PHE A 130 17.88 -6.80 -6.45
C PHE A 130 18.63 -7.81 -7.32
N SER A 131 18.25 -9.10 -7.27
CA SER A 131 18.97 -10.16 -7.98
C SER A 131 20.48 -10.18 -7.66
N GLY A 132 20.83 -9.89 -6.41
CA GLY A 132 22.20 -9.81 -5.90
C GLY A 132 22.97 -8.54 -6.30
N LYS A 133 22.32 -7.56 -6.93
CA LYS A 133 22.91 -6.26 -7.32
C LYS A 133 22.41 -5.12 -6.44
N ASP A 134 23.21 -4.09 -6.30
CA ASP A 134 22.91 -2.92 -5.46
C ASP A 134 21.89 -1.98 -6.09
N ALA A 135 21.84 -2.02 -7.42
CA ALA A 135 21.10 -1.11 -8.27
C ALA A 135 20.12 -1.87 -9.15
N ILE A 136 19.05 -1.19 -9.54
CA ILE A 136 18.07 -1.67 -10.51
C ILE A 136 17.49 -0.48 -11.28
N SER A 137 17.25 -0.67 -12.58
CA SER A 137 16.44 0.24 -13.38
C SER A 137 15.05 -0.36 -13.51
N VAL A 138 14.04 0.30 -12.94
CA VAL A 138 12.64 -0.16 -13.01
C VAL A 138 11.98 0.50 -14.22
N PRO A 139 11.53 -0.25 -15.24
CA PRO A 139 10.85 0.32 -16.40
C PRO A 139 9.60 1.13 -16.02
N ASN A 140 9.19 2.06 -16.90
CA ASN A 140 7.86 2.69 -16.81
C ASN A 140 6.77 1.60 -16.72
N GLY A 141 5.81 1.76 -15.81
CA GLY A 141 4.69 0.84 -15.65
C GLY A 141 5.01 -0.39 -14.80
N ALA A 142 6.26 -0.57 -14.39
CA ALA A 142 6.73 -1.79 -13.73
C ALA A 142 6.90 -1.65 -12.21
N LEU A 143 7.05 -2.80 -11.56
CA LEU A 143 7.41 -2.95 -10.16
C LEU A 143 8.77 -3.65 -10.03
N ALA A 144 9.49 -3.37 -8.96
CA ALA A 144 10.68 -4.10 -8.56
C ALA A 144 10.53 -4.63 -7.14
N VAL A 145 10.88 -5.90 -6.94
CA VAL A 145 10.91 -6.57 -5.63
C VAL A 145 12.37 -6.82 -5.27
N SER A 146 12.77 -6.44 -4.06
CA SER A 146 14.13 -6.72 -3.58
C SER A 146 14.34 -8.21 -3.29
N ASP A 147 15.61 -8.61 -3.19
CA ASP A 147 15.97 -9.86 -2.54
C ASP A 147 15.50 -9.84 -1.07
N PRO A 148 15.19 -11.00 -0.44
CA PRO A 148 14.88 -11.07 0.98
C PRO A 148 16.01 -10.57 1.87
N LEU A 149 15.67 -10.07 3.05
CA LEU A 149 16.61 -9.53 4.03
C LEU A 149 16.33 -10.17 5.40
N ASN A 150 17.37 -10.56 6.13
CA ASN A 150 17.24 -10.94 7.54
C ASN A 150 17.18 -9.67 8.41
N PHE A 151 16.05 -8.97 8.36
CA PHE A 151 15.78 -7.77 9.14
C PHE A 151 14.53 -8.01 10.00
N PRO A 152 14.70 -8.37 11.28
CA PRO A 152 13.56 -8.60 12.17
C PRO A 152 12.75 -7.33 12.38
N ILE A 153 11.44 -7.44 12.23
CA ILE A 153 10.47 -6.36 12.50
C ILE A 153 9.43 -6.81 13.51
N LYS A 154 8.83 -5.84 14.19
CA LYS A 154 7.67 -6.00 15.07
C LYS A 154 6.47 -5.23 14.55
N ALA A 155 5.27 -5.73 14.84
CA ALA A 155 4.05 -4.94 14.69
C ALA A 155 4.17 -3.66 15.53
N GLN A 156 3.67 -2.56 15.00
CA GLN A 156 3.78 -1.21 15.57
C GLN A 156 5.22 -0.66 15.63
N GLN A 157 6.17 -1.28 14.94
CA GLN A 157 7.54 -0.79 14.84
C GLN A 157 7.70 0.17 13.65
N ILE A 158 8.51 1.20 13.82
CA ILE A 158 8.90 2.07 12.71
C ILE A 158 10.24 1.60 12.16
N ILE A 159 10.34 1.50 10.84
CA ILE A 159 11.60 1.27 10.12
C ILE A 159 11.90 2.45 9.20
N THR A 160 13.16 2.60 8.80
CA THR A 160 13.59 3.60 7.83
C THR A 160 14.10 2.92 6.58
N VAL A 161 13.60 3.34 5.41
CA VAL A 161 14.16 3.00 4.10
C VAL A 161 14.84 4.24 3.53
N THR A 162 16.10 4.10 3.13
CA THR A 162 16.85 5.17 2.46
C THR A 162 17.22 4.74 1.05
N VAL A 163 16.84 5.53 0.05
CA VAL A 163 17.04 5.28 -1.38
C VAL A 163 17.96 6.35 -1.94
N TYR A 164 18.90 5.97 -2.80
CA TYR A 164 19.72 6.92 -3.56
C TYR A 164 19.49 6.75 -5.06
N LEU A 165 19.24 7.88 -5.73
CA LEU A 165 19.13 7.99 -7.18
C LEU A 165 20.27 8.87 -7.69
N ALA A 166 21.30 8.27 -8.29
CA ALA A 166 22.44 9.04 -8.81
C ALA A 166 22.01 9.99 -9.94
N THR A 167 21.14 9.51 -10.85
CA THR A 167 20.71 10.27 -12.02
C THR A 167 19.29 10.84 -11.91
N GLY A 168 18.51 10.41 -10.91
CA GLY A 168 17.08 10.76 -10.82
C GLY A 168 16.24 10.20 -11.96
N GLN A 169 14.95 10.49 -11.96
CA GLN A 169 14.07 10.23 -13.12
C GLN A 169 14.12 11.39 -14.09
N THR A 170 14.08 11.10 -15.39
CA THR A 170 14.10 12.11 -16.47
C THR A 170 12.68 12.48 -16.91
N THR A 171 11.83 12.78 -15.92
CA THR A 171 10.43 13.18 -16.09
C THR A 171 9.95 13.83 -14.79
N ASN A 172 8.86 14.62 -14.86
CA ASN A 172 8.12 15.06 -13.67
C ASN A 172 6.94 14.14 -13.33
N SER A 173 6.59 13.19 -14.18
CA SER A 173 5.58 12.18 -13.87
C SER A 173 6.23 11.05 -13.09
N ILE A 174 6.14 11.09 -11.76
CA ILE A 174 6.75 10.08 -10.87
C ILE A 174 5.70 9.40 -9.98
N THR A 175 5.99 8.18 -9.53
CA THR A 175 5.13 7.47 -8.58
C THR A 175 5.42 7.89 -7.14
N SER A 176 4.39 8.31 -6.42
CA SER A 176 4.45 8.66 -5.00
C SER A 176 3.17 8.26 -4.27
N HIS A 177 3.07 8.65 -3.01
CA HIS A 177 1.85 8.68 -2.25
C HIS A 177 1.86 9.98 -1.40
N PRO A 178 1.24 11.07 -1.90
CA PRO A 178 1.25 12.36 -1.22
C PRO A 178 0.53 12.34 0.12
N GLY A 179 -0.42 11.42 0.31
CA GLY A 179 -1.17 11.19 1.53
C GLY A 179 -0.39 10.53 2.68
N SER A 180 0.94 10.49 2.67
CA SER A 180 1.67 9.68 3.66
C SER A 180 1.50 10.13 5.12
N ARG A 181 1.20 11.42 5.37
CA ARG A 181 1.21 12.08 6.69
C ARG A 181 2.48 11.76 7.49
N THR A 182 3.57 11.50 6.78
CA THR A 182 4.85 11.07 7.33
C THR A 182 5.96 11.83 6.60
N THR A 183 6.80 12.53 7.34
CA THR A 183 7.89 13.32 6.77
C THR A 183 8.93 12.41 6.13
N SER A 184 9.24 12.67 4.86
CA SER A 184 10.40 12.13 4.16
C SER A 184 11.44 13.23 3.97
N TRP A 185 12.72 12.87 4.04
CA TRP A 185 13.84 13.81 3.93
C TRP A 185 14.63 13.59 2.65
N PHE A 186 15.13 14.67 2.07
CA PHE A 186 15.88 14.68 0.82
C PHE A 186 17.19 15.45 1.00
N GLN A 187 18.31 14.85 0.60
CA GLN A 187 19.60 15.53 0.52
C GLN A 187 20.35 15.11 -0.74
N PHE A 188 21.26 15.96 -1.22
CA PHE A 188 22.13 15.61 -2.34
C PHE A 188 23.21 14.59 -1.95
N GLY A 189 23.70 13.86 -2.95
CA GLY A 189 24.75 12.86 -2.78
C GLY A 189 24.25 11.52 -2.23
N ASN A 190 25.15 10.54 -2.22
CA ASN A 190 24.85 9.22 -1.68
C ASN A 190 25.05 9.19 -0.16
N ALA A 191 23.94 9.09 0.56
CA ALA A 191 23.95 9.06 2.01
C ALA A 191 23.12 7.89 2.59
N VAL A 192 22.99 6.79 1.84
CA VAL A 192 22.21 5.61 2.28
C VAL A 192 22.73 4.99 3.58
N ASN A 193 24.01 5.19 3.92
CA ASN A 193 24.63 4.70 5.16
C ASN A 193 24.82 5.79 6.23
N ALA A 194 24.43 7.04 5.96
CA ALA A 194 24.65 8.15 6.89
C ALA A 194 23.74 8.00 8.12
N ALA A 195 24.30 8.14 9.32
CA ALA A 195 23.52 8.06 10.57
C ALA A 195 22.42 9.14 10.64
N SER A 196 22.60 10.27 9.96
CA SER A 196 21.63 11.36 9.89
C SER A 196 21.65 12.00 8.49
N ILE A 197 20.53 12.57 8.06
CA ILE A 197 20.49 13.51 6.93
C ILE A 197 21.06 14.85 7.40
N ALA A 198 21.81 15.54 6.54
CA ALA A 198 22.42 16.82 6.87
C ALA A 198 21.38 17.97 6.90
N VAL A 199 20.54 18.00 7.93
CA VAL A 199 19.44 18.99 8.06
C VAL A 199 19.89 20.44 8.24
N THR A 200 21.18 20.67 8.53
CA THR A 200 21.78 22.01 8.55
C THR A 200 22.23 22.50 7.18
N ASP A 201 22.26 21.63 6.17
CA ASP A 201 22.51 22.02 4.78
C ASP A 201 21.30 22.76 4.23
N ALA A 202 21.50 23.96 3.69
CA ALA A 202 20.43 24.80 3.14
C ALA A 202 19.69 24.15 1.95
N THR A 203 20.30 23.15 1.31
CA THR A 203 19.71 22.41 0.19
C THR A 203 18.87 21.21 0.64
N THR A 204 19.02 20.76 1.89
CA THR A 204 18.20 19.67 2.45
C THR A 204 16.75 20.10 2.53
N GLN A 205 15.85 19.22 2.10
CA GLN A 205 14.41 19.46 2.14
C GLN A 205 13.66 18.29 2.75
N SER A 206 12.38 18.51 3.04
CA SER A 206 11.47 17.45 3.46
C SER A 206 10.06 17.70 2.95
N ALA A 207 9.26 16.64 2.88
CA ALA A 207 7.84 16.72 2.58
C ALA A 207 7.09 15.54 3.22
N ALA A 208 5.82 15.73 3.56
CA ALA A 208 4.99 14.67 4.14
C ALA A 208 4.43 13.71 3.08
N HIS A 209 5.32 13.13 2.27
CA HIS A 209 4.99 12.24 1.15
C HIS A 209 5.88 11.00 1.17
N TRP A 210 5.36 9.87 0.67
CA TRP A 210 6.18 8.71 0.33
C TRP A 210 6.46 8.69 -1.17
N TYR A 211 7.64 8.25 -1.59
CA TYR A 211 8.06 8.17 -2.99
C TYR A 211 8.55 6.77 -3.31
N PHE A 212 8.13 6.26 -4.46
CA PHE A 212 8.54 4.99 -5.08
C PHE A 212 8.26 3.71 -4.29
N LEU A 213 8.08 3.73 -2.98
CA LEU A 213 7.71 2.56 -2.18
C LEU A 213 6.23 2.28 -2.30
N SER A 214 5.88 1.00 -2.46
CA SER A 214 4.48 0.53 -2.54
C SER A 214 4.15 -0.52 -1.49
N SER A 215 5.13 -1.32 -1.06
CA SER A 215 4.95 -2.29 0.02
C SER A 215 6.27 -2.71 0.68
N ILE A 216 6.16 -3.13 1.94
CA ILE A 216 7.13 -3.98 2.65
C ILE A 216 6.44 -5.32 2.90
N GLU A 217 6.95 -6.38 2.29
CA GLU A 217 6.41 -7.72 2.48
C GLU A 217 7.25 -8.46 3.52
N ALA A 218 6.58 -9.15 4.43
CA ALA A 218 7.14 -9.89 5.53
C ALA A 218 6.91 -11.39 5.36
N TRP A 219 7.94 -12.19 5.63
CA TRP A 219 7.85 -13.64 5.62
C TRP A 219 7.37 -14.14 6.98
N VAL A 220 6.16 -14.68 7.00
CA VAL A 220 5.40 -14.96 8.22
C VAL A 220 4.90 -16.41 8.26
N PRO A 221 4.54 -16.95 9.44
CA PRO A 221 3.90 -18.26 9.53
C PRO A 221 2.53 -18.30 8.80
N PRO A 222 2.04 -19.48 8.39
CA PRO A 222 0.79 -19.61 7.61
C PRO A 222 -0.45 -18.97 8.23
N ARG A 223 -0.51 -18.85 9.56
CA ARG A 223 -1.67 -18.27 10.27
C ARG A 223 -1.83 -16.76 10.07
N THR A 224 -0.77 -16.08 9.64
CA THR A 224 -0.74 -14.61 9.50
C THR A 224 -1.25 -14.23 8.11
N GLY A 225 -2.10 -13.21 8.03
CA GLY A 225 -2.62 -12.67 6.77
C GLY A 225 -2.84 -11.16 6.86
N SER A 226 -3.15 -10.50 5.76
CA SER A 226 -3.43 -9.06 5.74
C SER A 226 -4.92 -8.73 5.59
N LEU A 227 -5.33 -7.67 6.26
CA LEU A 227 -6.47 -6.83 5.88
C LEU A 227 -5.96 -5.72 4.95
N LEU A 228 -6.44 -5.70 3.71
CA LEU A 228 -6.18 -4.60 2.79
C LEU A 228 -7.40 -3.69 2.67
N ILE A 229 -7.19 -2.40 2.90
CA ILE A 229 -8.27 -1.41 2.94
C ILE A 229 -8.15 -0.50 1.71
N VAL A 230 -9.15 -0.57 0.84
CA VAL A 230 -9.32 0.35 -0.30
C VAL A 230 -10.23 1.47 0.17
N GLY A 231 -9.71 2.70 0.12
CA GLY A 231 -10.39 3.84 0.72
C GLY A 231 -10.09 5.19 0.08
N ASP A 232 -10.72 6.23 0.61
CA ASP A 232 -10.49 7.62 0.26
C ASP A 232 -9.62 8.39 1.30
N SER A 233 -9.70 9.73 1.30
CA SER A 233 -8.97 10.61 2.24
C SER A 233 -9.19 10.31 3.71
N ILE A 234 -10.35 9.74 4.09
CA ILE A 234 -10.68 9.42 5.48
C ILE A 234 -9.84 8.23 5.94
N THR A 235 -9.74 7.19 5.11
CA THR A 235 -8.87 6.03 5.41
C THR A 235 -7.40 6.35 5.25
N ASP A 236 -7.07 7.13 4.23
CA ASP A 236 -5.71 7.61 3.97
C ASP A 236 -5.19 8.46 5.16
N GLY A 237 -6.10 9.12 5.89
CA GLY A 237 -5.85 9.67 7.23
C GLY A 237 -5.83 11.19 7.30
N ARG A 238 -6.56 11.90 6.44
CA ARG A 238 -6.75 13.35 6.56
C ARG A 238 -7.38 13.69 7.92
N GLY A 239 -6.84 14.67 8.65
CA GLY A 239 -7.28 14.98 10.03
C GLY A 239 -6.51 14.23 11.13
N SER A 240 -5.64 13.29 10.76
CA SER A 240 -4.63 12.71 11.66
C SER A 240 -3.45 13.67 11.86
N THR A 241 -2.61 13.39 12.86
CA THR A 241 -1.41 14.19 13.15
C THR A 241 -0.23 13.65 12.34
N THR A 242 0.44 14.54 11.58
CA THR A 242 1.67 14.18 10.86
C THR A 242 2.69 13.56 11.80
N ASN A 243 3.31 12.45 11.38
CA ASN A 243 4.30 11.66 12.13
C ASN A 243 3.78 10.97 13.40
N ALA A 244 2.46 10.89 13.63
CA ALA A 244 1.93 10.26 14.84
C ALA A 244 1.36 8.85 14.65
N ASN A 245 1.18 8.38 13.40
CA ASN A 245 0.53 7.09 13.08
C ASN A 245 -0.81 6.91 13.82
N ASN A 246 -1.68 7.92 13.74
CA ASN A 246 -2.96 7.98 14.48
C ASN A 246 -4.17 8.17 13.55
N ARG A 247 -4.09 7.63 12.33
CA ARG A 247 -5.25 7.37 11.46
C ARG A 247 -5.95 6.09 11.89
N TRP A 248 -7.22 5.90 11.52
CA TRP A 248 -8.00 4.78 12.07
C TRP A 248 -7.41 3.38 11.77
N PRO A 249 -6.76 3.09 10.62
CA PRO A 249 -6.14 1.78 10.42
C PRO A 249 -4.98 1.50 11.39
N ASP A 250 -4.19 2.53 11.71
CA ASP A 250 -3.07 2.40 12.66
C ASP A 250 -3.59 2.17 14.09
N LEU A 251 -4.65 2.89 14.47
CA LEU A 251 -5.31 2.73 15.77
C LEU A 251 -6.03 1.38 15.89
N LEU A 252 -6.65 0.90 14.80
CA LEU A 252 -7.24 -0.44 14.75
C LEU A 252 -6.14 -1.50 14.90
N LEU A 253 -5.02 -1.37 14.19
CA LEU A 253 -3.88 -2.28 14.35
C LEU A 253 -3.46 -2.38 15.81
N ALA A 254 -3.27 -1.25 16.50
CA ALA A 254 -2.89 -1.25 17.91
C ALA A 254 -3.86 -2.06 18.79
N ARG A 255 -5.17 -2.01 18.48
CA ARG A 255 -6.19 -2.83 19.14
C ARG A 255 -6.12 -4.31 18.74
N LEU A 256 -5.93 -4.62 17.45
CA LEU A 256 -5.81 -6.02 16.97
C LEU A 256 -4.63 -6.74 17.62
N GLN A 257 -3.54 -6.03 17.88
CA GLN A 257 -2.34 -6.59 18.50
C GLN A 257 -2.51 -6.93 20.00
N GLN A 258 -3.58 -6.46 20.64
CA GLN A 258 -3.87 -6.74 22.06
C GLN A 258 -4.58 -8.09 22.27
N SER A 259 -5.08 -8.75 21.21
CA SER A 259 -5.77 -10.04 21.31
C SER A 259 -5.05 -11.15 20.54
N GLY A 260 -4.95 -12.33 21.16
CA GLY A 260 -4.37 -13.51 20.53
C GLY A 260 -5.14 -14.01 19.30
N SER A 261 -6.42 -13.68 19.17
CA SER A 261 -7.26 -14.06 18.02
C SER A 261 -7.04 -13.18 16.79
N THR A 262 -6.48 -11.98 16.96
CA THR A 262 -6.35 -10.97 15.89
C THR A 262 -4.93 -10.48 15.68
N ASN A 263 -3.98 -10.78 16.57
CA ASN A 263 -2.60 -10.29 16.46
C ASN A 263 -1.82 -10.85 15.25
N SER A 264 -2.36 -11.85 14.56
CA SER A 264 -1.84 -12.36 13.29
C SER A 264 -2.38 -11.62 12.06
N ILE A 265 -3.15 -10.55 12.24
CA ILE A 265 -3.70 -9.75 11.15
C ILE A 265 -2.80 -8.53 10.94
N SER A 266 -2.16 -8.50 9.78
CA SER A 266 -1.46 -7.34 9.25
C SER A 266 -2.45 -6.36 8.63
N VAL A 267 -2.12 -5.07 8.57
CA VAL A 267 -2.99 -4.05 7.97
C VAL A 267 -2.22 -3.32 6.85
N GLY A 268 -2.83 -3.24 5.66
CA GLY A 268 -2.35 -2.44 4.54
C GLY A 268 -3.36 -1.36 4.17
N ASN A 269 -2.91 -0.11 4.11
CA ASN A 269 -3.76 1.04 3.80
C ASN A 269 -3.56 1.45 2.34
N LEU A 270 -4.48 1.03 1.48
CA LEU A 270 -4.46 1.29 0.04
C LEU A 270 -5.50 2.35 -0.32
N ALA A 271 -5.66 3.32 0.57
CA ALA A 271 -6.48 4.49 0.35
C ALA A 271 -5.71 5.64 -0.28
N ALA A 272 -6.41 6.56 -0.93
CA ALA A 272 -5.83 7.82 -1.38
C ALA A 272 -6.84 8.97 -1.27
N GLY A 273 -6.33 10.15 -0.92
CA GLY A 273 -7.16 11.35 -0.89
C GLY A 273 -7.90 11.61 -2.19
N GLY A 274 -9.18 11.99 -2.09
CA GLY A 274 -10.02 12.29 -3.26
C GLY A 274 -10.25 11.10 -4.20
N ASN A 275 -9.93 9.87 -3.78
CA ASN A 275 -10.20 8.69 -4.59
C ASN A 275 -11.71 8.42 -4.67
N ARG A 276 -12.11 7.77 -5.76
CA ARG A 276 -13.50 7.55 -6.16
C ARG A 276 -13.61 6.16 -6.73
N ILE A 277 -14.81 5.59 -6.72
CA ILE A 277 -15.04 4.25 -7.27
C ILE A 277 -15.16 4.28 -8.78
N LEU A 278 -15.89 5.25 -9.35
CA LEU A 278 -16.32 5.21 -10.74
C LEU A 278 -15.44 6.01 -11.70
N ALA A 279 -14.64 6.96 -11.20
CA ALA A 279 -13.84 7.86 -12.03
C ALA A 279 -12.54 8.27 -11.34
N ASP A 280 -11.47 8.52 -12.07
CA ASP A 280 -10.17 8.86 -11.48
C ASP A 280 -10.23 10.17 -10.67
N GLY A 281 -9.62 10.21 -9.49
CA GLY A 281 -9.51 11.40 -8.65
C GLY A 281 -8.07 11.91 -8.61
N LEU A 282 -7.52 12.07 -7.40
CA LEU A 282 -6.06 12.27 -7.22
C LEU A 282 -5.23 10.99 -7.51
N GLY A 283 -5.90 9.92 -7.93
CA GLY A 283 -5.34 8.65 -8.38
C GLY A 283 -6.40 7.85 -9.15
N PRO A 284 -6.04 6.70 -9.75
CA PRO A 284 -7.00 5.91 -10.51
C PRO A 284 -8.18 5.47 -9.67
N ASN A 285 -9.35 5.36 -10.30
CA ASN A 285 -10.58 4.92 -9.68
C ASN A 285 -10.41 3.54 -8.98
N ALA A 286 -11.12 3.36 -7.86
CA ALA A 286 -11.03 2.16 -7.03
C ALA A 286 -11.40 0.89 -7.81
N PHE A 287 -12.41 0.98 -8.69
CA PHE A 287 -12.86 -0.17 -9.46
C PHE A 287 -11.78 -0.71 -10.40
N GLY A 288 -11.04 0.18 -11.07
CA GLY A 288 -9.95 -0.17 -12.00
C GLY A 288 -8.63 -0.55 -11.33
N ARG A 289 -8.53 -0.52 -9.99
CA ARG A 289 -7.28 -0.82 -9.26
C ARG A 289 -7.38 -2.00 -8.29
N ILE A 290 -8.50 -2.71 -8.22
CA ILE A 290 -8.66 -3.87 -7.32
C ILE A 290 -7.64 -4.97 -7.58
N ASP A 291 -7.36 -5.28 -8.85
CA ASP A 291 -6.31 -6.24 -9.19
C ASP A 291 -4.95 -5.83 -8.61
N ARG A 292 -4.60 -4.55 -8.74
CA ARG A 292 -3.30 -4.02 -8.28
C ARG A 292 -3.23 -3.92 -6.76
N ASP A 293 -4.28 -3.39 -6.15
CA ASP A 293 -4.32 -2.95 -4.75
C ASP A 293 -5.01 -3.98 -3.84
N VAL A 294 -5.45 -5.13 -4.36
CA VAL A 294 -5.89 -6.24 -3.52
C VAL A 294 -5.31 -7.55 -4.05
N LEU A 295 -5.64 -7.92 -5.28
CA LEU A 295 -5.39 -9.29 -5.77
C LEU A 295 -3.90 -9.59 -6.03
N ALA A 296 -3.12 -8.58 -6.38
CA ALA A 296 -1.67 -8.69 -6.64
C ALA A 296 -0.81 -8.63 -5.37
N HIS A 297 -1.43 -8.44 -4.21
CA HIS A 297 -0.75 -8.45 -2.92
C HIS A 297 -0.71 -9.87 -2.33
N PRO A 298 0.39 -10.28 -1.68
CA PRO A 298 0.49 -11.63 -1.15
C PRO A 298 -0.19 -11.77 0.21
N GLY A 299 -0.78 -12.94 0.46
CA GLY A 299 -1.30 -13.31 1.78
C GLY A 299 -2.49 -12.46 2.24
N VAL A 300 -3.25 -11.89 1.30
CA VAL A 300 -4.50 -11.18 1.59
C VAL A 300 -5.49 -12.16 2.18
N LYS A 301 -5.97 -11.84 3.39
CA LYS A 301 -6.94 -12.64 4.11
C LYS A 301 -8.30 -11.95 4.19
N TYR A 302 -8.31 -10.62 4.20
CA TYR A 302 -9.52 -9.81 4.23
C TYR A 302 -9.32 -8.58 3.35
N ALA A 303 -10.37 -8.15 2.66
CA ALA A 303 -10.44 -6.85 2.00
C ALA A 303 -11.49 -5.98 2.71
N MET A 304 -11.30 -4.66 2.67
CA MET A 304 -12.31 -3.71 3.13
C MET A 304 -12.46 -2.55 2.16
N LEU A 305 -13.69 -2.20 1.84
CA LEU A 305 -14.03 -0.99 1.08
C LEU A 305 -14.59 0.09 2.00
N PHE A 306 -14.00 1.28 1.95
CA PHE A 306 -14.54 2.47 2.59
C PHE A 306 -14.35 3.68 1.66
N GLU A 307 -15.29 3.83 0.74
CA GLU A 307 -15.21 4.69 -0.43
C GLU A 307 -16.61 5.21 -0.84
N GLY A 308 -16.64 6.12 -1.81
CA GLY A 308 -17.87 6.62 -2.43
C GLY A 308 -18.27 8.04 -2.00
N VAL A 309 -17.63 8.60 -0.97
CA VAL A 309 -17.92 9.97 -0.51
C VAL A 309 -17.58 10.99 -1.60
N ASN A 310 -16.46 10.79 -2.31
CA ASN A 310 -16.02 11.69 -3.37
C ASN A 310 -16.83 11.50 -4.65
N ASP A 311 -17.34 10.29 -4.94
CA ASP A 311 -18.27 10.07 -6.05
C ASP A 311 -19.54 10.92 -5.85
N ILE A 312 -20.15 10.85 -4.65
CA ILE A 312 -21.33 11.65 -4.28
C ILE A 312 -21.01 13.15 -4.24
N GLY A 313 -19.89 13.50 -3.60
CA GLY A 313 -19.45 14.87 -3.39
C GLY A 313 -19.05 15.62 -4.65
N THR A 314 -18.62 14.92 -5.71
CA THR A 314 -18.23 15.52 -6.99
C THR A 314 -19.33 15.51 -8.05
N ALA A 315 -20.30 14.61 -7.95
CA ALA A 315 -21.44 14.58 -8.87
C ALA A 315 -22.36 15.80 -8.71
N ASP A 316 -23.05 16.18 -9.79
CA ASP A 316 -24.03 17.26 -9.80
C ASP A 316 -25.12 17.05 -8.74
N THR A 317 -25.62 18.13 -8.17
CA THR A 317 -26.65 18.09 -7.12
C THR A 317 -28.08 17.94 -7.68
N THR A 318 -28.22 17.46 -8.91
CA THR A 318 -29.55 17.21 -9.51
C THR A 318 -30.05 15.81 -9.11
N PRO A 319 -31.36 15.63 -8.87
CA PRO A 319 -31.90 14.32 -8.53
C PRO A 319 -31.61 13.23 -9.59
N SER A 320 -31.55 13.60 -10.87
CA SER A 320 -31.23 12.69 -11.96
C SER A 320 -29.77 12.24 -11.92
N ALA A 321 -28.82 13.16 -11.76
CA ALA A 321 -27.40 12.81 -11.67
C ALA A 321 -27.10 11.95 -10.44
N GLN A 322 -27.65 12.32 -9.30
CA GLN A 322 -27.50 11.57 -8.05
C GLN A 322 -28.16 10.18 -8.11
N SER A 323 -29.30 10.04 -8.79
CA SER A 323 -29.94 8.73 -8.98
C SER A 323 -29.18 7.83 -9.96
N ALA A 324 -28.62 8.39 -11.04
CA ALA A 324 -27.75 7.65 -11.95
C ALA A 324 -26.44 7.22 -11.28
N LEU A 325 -25.88 8.10 -10.43
CA LEU A 325 -24.72 7.80 -9.61
C LEU A 325 -25.01 6.63 -8.66
N TYR A 326 -26.10 6.68 -7.90
CA TYR A 326 -26.50 5.60 -7.00
C TYR A 326 -26.51 4.24 -7.71
N ALA A 327 -27.17 4.15 -8.88
CA ALA A 327 -27.26 2.90 -9.64
C ALA A 327 -25.89 2.40 -10.12
N SER A 328 -25.03 3.31 -10.57
CA SER A 328 -23.67 2.96 -11.02
C SER A 328 -22.79 2.52 -9.86
N LEU A 329 -22.90 3.19 -8.70
CA LEU A 329 -22.08 2.95 -7.53
C LEU A 329 -22.38 1.60 -6.89
N THR A 330 -23.66 1.26 -6.71
CA THR A 330 -24.05 -0.05 -6.17
C THR A 330 -23.65 -1.18 -7.11
N GLN A 331 -23.81 -1.00 -8.42
CA GLN A 331 -23.32 -1.97 -9.41
C GLN A 331 -21.80 -2.16 -9.34
N ALA A 332 -21.03 -1.07 -9.24
CA ALA A 332 -19.58 -1.16 -9.13
C ALA A 332 -19.14 -1.85 -7.83
N PHE A 333 -19.79 -1.57 -6.70
CA PHE A 333 -19.55 -2.30 -5.46
C PHE A 333 -19.76 -3.81 -5.64
N THR A 334 -20.90 -4.23 -6.20
CA THR A 334 -21.17 -5.66 -6.47
C THR A 334 -20.10 -6.29 -7.36
N GLN A 335 -19.64 -5.59 -8.41
CA GLN A 335 -18.59 -6.11 -9.29
C GLN A 335 -17.23 -6.21 -8.60
N ILE A 336 -16.86 -5.22 -7.78
CA ILE A 336 -15.63 -5.28 -6.97
C ILE A 336 -15.66 -6.49 -6.04
N VAL A 337 -16.77 -6.70 -5.32
CA VAL A 337 -16.91 -7.86 -4.43
C VAL A 337 -16.82 -9.16 -5.22
N THR A 338 -17.52 -9.26 -6.36
CA THR A 338 -17.46 -10.44 -7.24
C THR A 338 -16.02 -10.78 -7.65
N LEU A 339 -15.22 -9.77 -8.02
CA LEU A 339 -13.82 -9.97 -8.40
C LEU A 339 -12.96 -10.45 -7.22
N ILE A 340 -13.19 -9.93 -6.02
CA ILE A 340 -12.43 -10.31 -4.83
C ILE A 340 -12.82 -11.70 -4.32
N HIS A 341 -14.12 -12.02 -4.33
CA HIS A 341 -14.65 -13.34 -3.98
C HIS A 341 -14.12 -14.46 -4.90
N ALA A 342 -13.78 -14.15 -6.16
CA ALA A 342 -13.14 -15.12 -7.06
C ALA A 342 -11.79 -15.64 -6.53
N HIS A 343 -11.19 -14.95 -5.54
CA HIS A 343 -9.97 -15.36 -4.84
C HIS A 343 -10.24 -15.90 -3.42
N GLY A 344 -11.50 -16.11 -3.04
CA GLY A 344 -11.91 -16.59 -1.71
C GLY A 344 -11.68 -15.56 -0.59
N ILE A 345 -11.50 -14.29 -0.93
CA ILE A 345 -11.22 -13.22 0.04
C ILE A 345 -12.55 -12.58 0.47
N PRO A 346 -12.91 -12.58 1.77
CA PRO A 346 -14.07 -11.85 2.27
C PRO A 346 -13.84 -10.34 2.17
N VAL A 347 -14.90 -9.61 1.78
CA VAL A 347 -14.96 -8.17 1.61
C VAL A 347 -15.86 -7.54 2.66
N PHE A 348 -15.25 -6.75 3.53
CA PHE A 348 -15.95 -5.91 4.47
C PHE A 348 -16.25 -4.54 3.85
N ALA A 349 -17.30 -3.87 4.32
CA ALA A 349 -17.57 -2.48 3.97
C ALA A 349 -17.70 -1.60 5.20
N ALA A 350 -17.39 -0.31 5.06
CA ALA A 350 -17.88 0.72 5.97
C ALA A 350 -18.93 1.59 5.28
N THR A 351 -19.92 2.03 6.05
CA THR A 351 -20.88 3.04 5.59
C THR A 351 -20.20 4.39 5.41
N ILE A 352 -20.63 5.15 4.40
CA ILE A 352 -20.12 6.49 4.09
C ILE A 352 -20.47 7.44 5.23
N THR A 353 -19.48 8.11 5.82
CA THR A 353 -19.69 8.99 6.98
C THR A 353 -20.47 10.25 6.63
N PRO A 354 -21.07 10.92 7.62
CA PRO A 354 -21.71 12.22 7.42
C PRO A 354 -20.77 13.24 6.78
N PHE A 355 -21.29 14.07 5.86
CA PHE A 355 -20.53 15.11 5.18
C PHE A 355 -21.26 16.46 5.07
N SER A 356 -22.44 16.59 5.69
CA SER A 356 -23.15 17.88 5.68
C SER A 356 -22.51 18.85 6.66
N ALA A 357 -22.53 20.12 6.29
CA ALA A 357 -22.17 21.25 7.16
C ALA A 357 -23.42 22.07 7.51
N PRO A 358 -23.39 22.87 8.59
CA PRO A 358 -24.42 23.87 8.87
C PRO A 358 -24.69 24.78 7.66
N ALA A 359 -25.93 25.23 7.48
CA ALA A 359 -26.35 25.98 6.30
C ALA A 359 -25.59 27.31 6.08
N ASN A 360 -25.00 27.88 7.14
CA ASN A 360 -24.18 29.09 7.11
C ASN A 360 -22.69 28.82 6.85
N VAL A 361 -22.29 27.56 6.63
CA VAL A 361 -20.91 27.14 6.40
C VAL A 361 -20.72 26.72 4.95
N THR A 362 -19.75 27.31 4.27
CA THR A 362 -19.47 27.06 2.83
C THR A 362 -18.17 26.31 2.57
N ILE A 363 -17.37 26.04 3.61
CA ILE A 363 -16.06 25.38 3.45
C ILE A 363 -16.18 23.92 2.98
N GLN A 364 -17.34 23.29 3.17
CA GLN A 364 -17.58 21.91 2.77
C GLN A 364 -18.42 21.85 1.48
N PRO A 365 -17.78 21.72 0.31
CA PRO A 365 -18.48 21.71 -0.98
C PRO A 365 -19.37 20.48 -1.19
N TYR A 366 -19.22 19.41 -0.40
CA TYR A 366 -20.05 18.21 -0.52
C TYR A 366 -21.42 18.39 0.14
N SER A 367 -21.55 19.35 1.06
CA SER A 367 -22.79 19.62 1.80
C SER A 367 -23.91 20.05 0.85
N ASN A 368 -24.86 19.15 0.62
CA ASN A 368 -26.06 19.41 -0.16
C ASN A 368 -27.15 18.39 0.18
N ALA A 369 -28.41 18.84 0.26
CA ALA A 369 -29.53 17.97 0.62
C ALA A 369 -29.74 16.79 -0.34
N GLU A 370 -29.50 16.95 -1.64
CA GLU A 370 -29.68 15.88 -2.63
C GLU A 370 -28.53 14.85 -2.56
N ARG A 371 -27.31 15.30 -2.26
CA ARG A 371 -26.17 14.43 -1.99
C ARG A 371 -26.38 13.63 -0.70
N GLU A 372 -26.90 14.25 0.36
CA GLU A 372 -27.20 13.55 1.62
C GLU A 372 -28.27 12.47 1.42
N LYS A 373 -29.34 12.73 0.66
CA LYS A 373 -30.32 11.69 0.31
C LYS A 373 -29.65 10.49 -0.37
N THR A 374 -28.69 10.77 -1.26
CA THR A 374 -27.97 9.72 -1.99
C THR A 374 -27.03 8.95 -1.10
N ARG A 375 -26.30 9.63 -0.21
CA ARG A 375 -25.48 8.99 0.82
C ARG A 375 -26.30 8.03 1.68
N GLN A 376 -27.47 8.47 2.15
CA GLN A 376 -28.38 7.63 2.92
C GLN A 376 -28.84 6.41 2.12
N ARG A 377 -29.25 6.60 0.85
CA ARG A 377 -29.63 5.49 -0.03
C ARG A 377 -28.49 4.48 -0.24
N VAL A 378 -27.27 4.95 -0.47
CA VAL A 378 -26.08 4.10 -0.61
C VAL A 378 -25.80 3.37 0.70
N ASN A 379 -25.83 4.05 1.85
CA ASN A 379 -25.59 3.42 3.15
C ASN A 379 -26.66 2.38 3.51
N THR A 380 -27.93 2.64 3.22
CA THR A 380 -29.00 1.63 3.37
C THR A 380 -28.68 0.40 2.52
N TRP A 381 -28.31 0.60 1.26
CA TRP A 381 -27.92 -0.51 0.38
C TRP A 381 -26.69 -1.26 0.89
N ILE A 382 -25.64 -0.58 1.37
CA ILE A 382 -24.46 -1.20 1.96
C ILE A 382 -24.88 -2.13 3.12
N ARG A 383 -25.80 -1.67 3.99
CA ARG A 383 -26.26 -2.43 5.16
C ARG A 383 -27.13 -3.64 4.80
N GLU A 384 -27.98 -3.52 3.78
CA GLU A 384 -29.10 -4.44 3.56
C GLU A 384 -28.94 -5.35 2.33
N SER A 385 -28.06 -5.01 1.39
CA SER A 385 -27.96 -5.72 0.10
C SER A 385 -27.47 -7.18 0.21
N GLY A 386 -26.76 -7.51 1.28
CA GLY A 386 -26.06 -8.79 1.41
C GLY A 386 -24.87 -8.96 0.46
N VAL A 387 -24.41 -7.87 -0.19
CA VAL A 387 -23.23 -7.93 -1.08
C VAL A 387 -21.93 -8.10 -0.29
N PHE A 388 -21.82 -7.46 0.88
CA PHE A 388 -20.62 -7.53 1.71
C PHE A 388 -20.73 -8.60 2.78
N ASP A 389 -19.63 -9.29 3.04
CA ASP A 389 -19.53 -10.34 4.06
C ASP A 389 -19.70 -9.77 5.49
N SER A 390 -19.33 -8.49 5.69
CA SER A 390 -19.60 -7.75 6.91
C SER A 390 -19.63 -6.25 6.68
N VAL A 391 -20.42 -5.53 7.47
CA VAL A 391 -20.56 -4.07 7.38
C VAL A 391 -20.26 -3.44 8.74
N VAL A 392 -19.41 -2.40 8.74
CA VAL A 392 -19.12 -1.59 9.93
C VAL A 392 -19.74 -0.21 9.75
N ASP A 393 -20.68 0.14 10.62
CA ASP A 393 -21.50 1.35 10.46
C ASP A 393 -20.80 2.63 10.95
N PHE A 394 -19.77 3.08 10.21
CA PHE A 394 -19.02 4.31 10.52
C PHE A 394 -19.90 5.56 10.51
N ASP A 395 -20.93 5.59 9.66
CA ASP A 395 -21.95 6.62 9.64
C ASP A 395 -22.58 6.82 11.03
N LYS A 396 -23.11 5.74 11.60
CA LYS A 396 -23.71 5.77 12.93
C LYS A 396 -22.72 6.12 14.04
N LEU A 397 -21.46 5.69 13.92
CA LEU A 397 -20.43 5.96 14.92
C LEU A 397 -20.09 7.46 15.00
N LEU A 398 -20.02 8.12 13.85
CA LEU A 398 -19.49 9.49 13.75
C LEU A 398 -20.57 10.56 13.65
N ALA A 399 -21.83 10.19 13.41
CA ALA A 399 -22.95 11.13 13.31
C ALA A 399 -23.15 11.97 14.58
N ASP A 400 -23.48 13.24 14.37
CA ASP A 400 -24.06 14.07 15.43
C ASP A 400 -25.42 13.48 15.85
N PRO A 401 -25.67 13.26 17.15
CA PRO A 401 -26.91 12.62 17.60
C PRO A 401 -28.16 13.47 17.37
N ASN A 402 -28.02 14.78 17.20
CA ASN A 402 -29.12 15.72 16.94
C ASN A 402 -29.26 16.05 15.45
N ILE A 403 -28.16 16.03 14.69
CA ILE A 403 -28.15 16.31 13.26
C ILE A 403 -27.36 15.22 12.51
N PRO A 404 -27.95 14.03 12.28
CA PRO A 404 -27.20 12.85 11.80
C PRO A 404 -26.54 12.97 10.42
N SER A 405 -26.88 14.01 9.65
CA SER A 405 -26.22 14.31 8.37
C SER A 405 -24.86 15.00 8.54
N GLN A 406 -24.51 15.44 9.75
CA GLN A 406 -23.23 16.08 10.11
C GLN A 406 -22.39 15.16 10.99
N LEU A 407 -21.07 15.35 10.94
CA LEU A 407 -20.17 14.74 11.92
C LEU A 407 -20.47 15.33 13.31
N ASN A 408 -20.40 14.49 14.34
CA ASN A 408 -20.40 14.95 15.71
C ASN A 408 -19.22 15.93 15.90
N PRO A 409 -19.45 17.15 16.41
CA PRO A 409 -18.39 18.16 16.56
C PRO A 409 -17.17 17.70 17.37
N ILE A 410 -17.30 16.71 18.25
CA ILE A 410 -16.17 16.13 19.00
C ILE A 410 -15.23 15.33 18.07
N TYR A 411 -15.79 14.74 17.02
CA TYR A 411 -15.10 13.88 16.07
C TYR A 411 -14.79 14.58 14.76
N ASP A 412 -15.29 15.78 14.50
CA ASP A 412 -14.98 16.56 13.30
C ASP A 412 -13.57 17.20 13.41
N SER A 413 -12.81 17.18 12.31
CA SER A 413 -11.55 17.93 12.19
C SER A 413 -11.76 19.43 11.95
N GLY A 414 -13.01 19.85 11.69
CA GLY A 414 -13.44 21.22 11.45
C GLY A 414 -13.81 21.51 10.00
N ASP A 415 -13.75 20.51 9.12
CA ASP A 415 -14.14 20.63 7.71
C ASP A 415 -15.43 19.87 7.37
N TYR A 416 -16.11 19.30 8.36
CA TYR A 416 -17.39 18.62 8.23
C TYR A 416 -17.36 17.37 7.33
N LEU A 417 -16.18 16.83 7.03
CA LEU A 417 -16.02 15.62 6.22
C LEU A 417 -15.00 14.65 6.83
N HIS A 418 -13.88 15.15 7.31
CA HIS A 418 -12.82 14.32 7.85
C HIS A 418 -12.92 14.23 9.37
N PRO A 419 -12.83 13.01 9.93
CA PRO A 419 -12.69 12.83 11.36
C PRO A 419 -11.39 13.44 11.89
N SER A 420 -11.45 14.00 13.10
CA SER A 420 -10.28 14.27 13.93
C SER A 420 -9.70 12.96 14.47
N VAL A 421 -8.52 13.04 15.10
CA VAL A 421 -7.90 11.90 15.80
C VAL A 421 -8.86 11.25 16.82
N LYS A 422 -9.73 12.02 17.47
CA LYS A 422 -10.75 11.46 18.38
C LYS A 422 -11.80 10.63 17.65
N GLY A 423 -12.22 11.07 16.46
CA GLY A 423 -13.13 10.31 15.60
C GLY A 423 -12.48 9.03 15.09
N TYR A 424 -11.21 9.08 14.70
CA TYR A 424 -10.45 7.89 14.32
C TYR A 424 -10.25 6.91 15.47
N GLN A 425 -10.02 7.40 16.69
CA GLN A 425 -9.98 6.55 17.88
C GLN A 425 -11.32 5.87 18.14
N LEU A 426 -12.44 6.59 18.00
CA LEU A 426 -13.77 5.99 18.15
C LEU A 426 -13.99 4.87 17.14
N ILE A 427 -13.63 5.08 15.87
CA ILE A 427 -13.72 4.03 14.84
C ILE A 427 -12.94 2.79 15.28
N ALA A 428 -11.67 2.96 15.68
CA ALA A 428 -10.83 1.86 16.11
C ALA A 428 -11.38 1.14 17.34
N ASP A 429 -11.90 1.87 18.33
CA ASP A 429 -12.46 1.32 19.57
C ASP A 429 -13.77 0.56 19.35
N LYS A 430 -14.56 0.98 18.36
CA LYS A 430 -15.89 0.40 18.06
C LYS A 430 -15.89 -0.59 16.90
N PHE A 431 -14.77 -0.74 16.20
CA PHE A 431 -14.65 -1.73 15.12
C PHE A 431 -14.97 -3.14 15.65
N PRO A 432 -15.86 -3.92 15.00
CA PRO A 432 -16.26 -5.23 15.48
C PRO A 432 -15.19 -6.28 15.12
N VAL A 433 -14.12 -6.37 15.90
CA VAL A 433 -12.98 -7.27 15.60
C VAL A 433 -13.33 -8.77 15.57
N GLY A 434 -14.55 -9.14 16.00
CA GLY A 434 -15.07 -10.52 15.87
C GLY A 434 -15.25 -10.98 14.43
N ILE A 435 -15.48 -10.06 13.48
CA ILE A 435 -15.70 -10.38 12.05
C ILE A 435 -14.52 -11.13 11.44
N PHE A 436 -13.30 -10.90 11.93
CA PHE A 436 -12.13 -11.62 11.43
C PHE A 436 -12.16 -13.11 11.79
N GLY A 437 -12.75 -13.46 12.94
CA GLY A 437 -12.96 -14.84 13.36
C GLY A 437 -14.11 -15.50 12.60
N GLU A 438 -15.19 -14.75 12.34
CA GLU A 438 -16.34 -15.23 11.55
C GLU A 438 -15.92 -15.62 10.13
N TRP A 439 -15.07 -14.80 9.49
CA TRP A 439 -14.60 -15.01 8.13
C TRP A 439 -13.18 -15.59 8.04
N ALA A 440 -12.75 -16.34 9.06
CA ALA A 440 -11.38 -16.83 9.16
C ALA A 440 -10.99 -17.82 8.05
N ASP A 441 -11.99 -18.51 7.48
CA ASP A 441 -11.84 -19.55 6.46
C ASP A 441 -12.04 -19.03 5.03
N GLY A 442 -12.21 -17.71 4.87
CA GLY A 442 -12.42 -17.06 3.57
C GLY A 442 -13.90 -16.79 3.27
N ALA A 443 -14.17 -16.21 2.10
CA ALA A 443 -15.53 -16.10 1.57
C ALA A 443 -16.02 -17.49 1.13
N ASP A 444 -17.22 -17.87 1.54
CA ASP A 444 -17.83 -19.18 1.29
C ASP A 444 -19.11 -19.12 0.43
N GLU A 445 -19.49 -17.92 0.00
CA GLU A 445 -20.64 -17.67 -0.87
C GLU A 445 -20.29 -16.76 -2.05
N PHE A 446 -21.15 -16.79 -3.06
CA PHE A 446 -21.11 -15.82 -4.15
C PHE A 446 -22.31 -14.87 -3.99
N SER A 447 -22.04 -13.65 -3.54
CA SER A 447 -23.07 -12.68 -3.22
C SER A 447 -23.36 -11.76 -4.40
N TRP A 448 -24.49 -11.99 -5.08
CA TRP A 448 -24.95 -11.12 -6.19
C TRP A 448 -26.00 -10.07 -5.78
N GLY A 449 -26.29 -9.94 -4.47
CA GLY A 449 -27.36 -9.08 -3.94
C GLY A 449 -28.77 -9.61 -4.30
N GLN A 450 -29.76 -9.34 -3.45
CA GLN A 450 -31.18 -9.57 -3.79
C GLN A 450 -31.82 -8.34 -4.44
#